data_AF-A0A1U7P4T4-F1
#
_entry.id   AF-A0A1U7P4T4-F1
#
_cell.length_a   1.000
_cell.length_b   1.000
_cell.length_c   1.000
_cell.angle_alpha   90.00
_cell.angle_beta   90.00
_cell.angle_gamma   90.00
#
_symmetry.space_group_name_H-M   'P 1'
#
loop_
_entity.id
_entity.type
_entity.pdbx_description
1 polymer ?
#
loop_
_entity_poly.entity_id
_entity_poly.type
_entity_poly.pdbx_seq_one_letter_code
_entity_poly.pdbx_strand_id
1 'polypeptide(L)'
;MSKQILDAGDEVVITRDSWSAQQACVVSMDEYGTYTLAAEGGSAAGLILHMKRTELIRCNGDLQIGDWVRVNGTCEQAVSMDVDTLEDEPGLIVDDYPEKGGPDFKVFLQGENRPYECRAGQLTRVARKDQQ
;
A
#
# COMPACT_ATOMS: atom_id res chain seq x y z
N MET A 1 -3.52 -16.40 8.67
CA MET A 1 -3.93 -15.16 7.97
C MET A 1 -3.07 -14.03 8.48
N SER A 2 -2.40 -13.30 7.59
CA SER A 2 -1.53 -12.17 7.94
C SER A 2 -2.30 -11.13 8.75
N LYS A 3 -1.78 -10.75 9.92
CA LYS A 3 -2.32 -9.73 10.83
C LYS A 3 -1.93 -8.32 10.39
N GLN A 4 -1.98 -8.03 9.09
CA GLN A 4 -1.56 -6.73 8.58
C GLN A 4 -2.56 -5.65 9.03
N ILE A 5 -2.07 -4.67 9.77
CA ILE A 5 -2.80 -3.45 10.14
C ILE A 5 -2.95 -2.62 8.86
N LEU A 6 -4.16 -2.10 8.61
CA LEU A 6 -4.40 -1.19 7.49
C LEU A 6 -4.05 0.22 7.92
N ASP A 7 -3.36 0.96 7.08
CA ASP A 7 -3.01 2.36 7.36
C ASP A 7 -3.99 3.31 6.68
N ALA A 8 -4.07 4.54 7.18
CA ALA A 8 -4.85 5.58 6.51
C ALA A 8 -4.29 5.85 5.11
N GLY A 9 -5.17 5.84 4.11
CA GLY A 9 -4.82 5.84 2.69
C GLY A 9 -4.96 4.47 2.04
N ASP A 10 -5.04 3.38 2.81
CA ASP A 10 -5.19 2.03 2.23
C ASP A 10 -6.51 1.89 1.47
N GLU A 11 -6.41 1.44 0.23
CA GLU A 11 -7.57 1.05 -0.56
C GLU A 11 -7.99 -0.36 -0.18
N VAL A 12 -9.30 -0.55 0.06
CA VAL A 12 -9.85 -1.82 0.50
C VAL A 12 -11.15 -2.17 -0.21
N VAL A 13 -11.39 -3.46 -0.36
CA VAL A 13 -12.67 -4.05 -0.71
C VAL A 13 -13.38 -4.52 0.56
N ILE A 14 -14.63 -4.11 0.70
CA ILE A 14 -15.51 -4.51 1.80
C ILE A 14 -16.11 -5.88 1.47
N THR A 15 -15.98 -6.83 2.39
CA THR A 15 -16.47 -8.21 2.23
C THR A 15 -17.77 -8.49 3.00
N ARG A 16 -18.25 -7.54 3.80
CA ARG A 16 -19.52 -7.65 4.51
C ARG A 16 -20.68 -7.73 3.53
N ASP A 17 -21.56 -8.70 3.69
CA ASP A 17 -22.67 -9.00 2.76
C ASP A 17 -23.45 -7.75 2.29
N SER A 18 -23.80 -6.84 3.21
CA SER A 18 -24.58 -5.64 2.90
C SER A 18 -23.85 -4.57 2.08
N TRP A 19 -22.53 -4.71 1.91
CA TRP A 19 -21.64 -3.79 1.19
C TRP A 19 -20.60 -4.57 0.35
N SER A 20 -20.91 -5.82 -0.01
CA SER A 20 -19.94 -6.72 -0.61
C SER A 20 -19.42 -6.16 -1.94
N ALA A 21 -18.11 -6.30 -2.15
CA ALA A 21 -17.39 -5.80 -3.32
C ALA A 21 -17.35 -4.26 -3.48
N GLN A 22 -17.80 -3.50 -2.48
CA GLN A 22 -17.65 -2.05 -2.47
C GLN A 22 -16.20 -1.67 -2.14
N GLN A 23 -15.62 -0.80 -2.96
CA GLN A 23 -14.31 -0.20 -2.67
C GLN A 23 -14.45 0.98 -1.71
N ALA A 24 -13.44 1.15 -0.87
CA ALA A 24 -13.34 2.25 0.08
C ALA A 24 -11.88 2.55 0.41
N CYS A 25 -11.61 3.77 0.87
CA CYS A 25 -10.31 4.16 1.42
C CYS A 25 -10.37 4.18 2.95
N VAL A 26 -9.33 3.66 3.60
CA VAL A 26 -9.16 3.75 5.06
C VAL A 26 -8.81 5.18 5.45
N VAL A 27 -9.61 5.78 6.32
CA VAL A 27 -9.39 7.14 6.84
C VAL A 27 -8.65 7.09 8.17
N SER A 28 -9.04 6.18 9.06
CA SER A 28 -8.45 6.04 10.39
C SER A 28 -8.80 4.69 11.02
N MET A 29 -8.11 4.35 12.10
CA MET A 29 -8.43 3.23 12.98
C MET A 29 -8.50 3.73 14.43
N ASP A 30 -9.52 3.32 15.17
CA ASP A 30 -9.63 3.62 16.60
C ASP A 30 -8.80 2.66 17.47
N GLU A 31 -8.75 2.92 18.77
CA GLU A 31 -8.02 2.09 19.74
C GLU A 31 -8.57 0.66 19.88
N TYR A 32 -9.80 0.42 19.42
CA TYR A 32 -10.48 -0.88 19.47
C TYR A 32 -10.30 -1.69 18.18
N GLY A 33 -9.59 -1.16 17.19
CA GLY A 33 -9.35 -1.81 15.89
C GLY A 33 -10.54 -1.71 14.93
N THR A 34 -11.42 -0.73 15.12
CA THR A 34 -12.47 -0.38 14.16
C THR A 34 -11.92 0.64 13.16
N TYR A 35 -12.10 0.36 11.88
CA TYR A 35 -11.65 1.20 10.79
C TYR A 35 -12.78 2.13 10.35
N THR A 36 -12.46 3.41 10.20
CA THR A 36 -13.31 4.39 9.53
C THR A 36 -12.90 4.43 8.06
N LEU A 37 -13.87 4.25 7.17
CA LEU A 37 -13.67 4.16 5.73
C LEU A 37 -14.48 5.22 5.02
N ALA A 38 -13.93 5.78 3.94
CA ALA A 38 -14.67 6.59 2.97
C ALA A 38 -15.02 5.69 1.77
N ALA A 39 -16.31 5.45 1.54
CA ALA A 39 -16.74 4.62 0.42
C ALA A 39 -16.54 5.33 -0.93
N GLU A 40 -15.98 4.60 -1.90
CA GLU A 40 -15.58 5.14 -3.20
C GLU A 40 -16.42 4.55 -4.34
N GLY A 41 -17.02 5.41 -5.15
CA GLY A 41 -17.80 5.00 -6.32
C GLY A 41 -19.16 4.35 -6.00
N GLY A 42 -19.97 4.19 -7.04
CA GLY A 42 -21.31 3.60 -6.94
C GLY A 42 -22.32 4.45 -6.13
N SER A 43 -23.40 3.82 -5.67
CA SER A 43 -24.44 4.47 -4.86
C SER A 43 -24.01 4.76 -3.41
N ALA A 44 -22.84 4.26 -3.01
CA ALA A 44 -22.27 4.42 -1.68
C ALA A 44 -21.29 5.60 -1.58
N ALA A 45 -20.94 6.23 -2.71
CA ALA A 45 -19.91 7.24 -2.78
C ALA A 45 -20.15 8.38 -1.77
N GLY A 46 -19.14 8.69 -0.97
CA GLY A 46 -19.20 9.75 0.04
C GLY A 46 -19.82 9.35 1.38
N LEU A 47 -20.24 8.08 1.55
CA LEU A 47 -20.61 7.55 2.85
C LEU A 47 -19.37 7.25 3.69
N ILE A 48 -19.49 7.49 5.00
CA ILE A 48 -18.50 7.05 5.99
C ILE A 48 -18.99 5.75 6.62
N LEU A 49 -18.14 4.73 6.61
CA LEU A 49 -18.43 3.40 7.12
C LEU A 49 -17.50 3.05 8.28
N HIS A 50 -18.00 2.29 9.24
CA HIS A 50 -17.21 1.76 10.35
C HIS A 50 -17.21 0.23 10.29
N MET A 51 -16.03 -0.36 10.12
CA MET A 51 -15.87 -1.79 9.85
C MET A 51 -14.73 -2.40 10.65
N LYS A 52 -14.82 -3.70 10.93
CA LYS A 52 -13.71 -4.46 11.54
C LYS A 52 -12.74 -4.93 10.47
N ARG A 53 -11.47 -5.16 10.86
CA ARG A 53 -10.43 -5.69 9.97
C ARG A 53 -10.85 -6.95 9.19
N THR A 54 -11.64 -7.82 9.81
CA THR A 54 -12.12 -9.09 9.23
C THR A 54 -13.08 -8.89 8.06
N GLU A 55 -13.65 -7.70 7.92
CA GLU A 55 -14.60 -7.34 6.87
C GLU A 55 -13.92 -6.60 5.69
N LEU A 56 -12.58 -6.53 5.70
CA LEU A 56 -11.78 -5.73 4.78
C LEU A 56 -10.67 -6.56 4.15
N ILE A 57 -10.47 -6.38 2.85
CA ILE A 57 -9.35 -6.93 2.10
C ILE A 57 -8.69 -5.77 1.37
N ARG A 58 -7.36 -5.65 1.41
CA ARG A 58 -6.67 -4.61 0.66
C ARG A 58 -6.83 -4.80 -0.84
N CYS A 59 -7.06 -3.70 -1.55
CA CYS A 59 -6.92 -3.66 -2.99
C CYS A 59 -5.45 -3.95 -3.34
N ASN A 60 -5.22 -4.68 -4.43
CA ASN A 60 -3.89 -4.95 -4.99
C ASN A 60 -2.91 -5.75 -4.09
N GLY A 61 -3.40 -6.35 -3.00
CA GLY A 61 -2.60 -7.23 -2.14
C GLY A 61 -1.89 -6.49 -1.01
N ASP A 62 -0.66 -6.91 -0.70
CA ASP A 62 0.05 -6.46 0.51
C ASP A 62 0.75 -5.10 0.35
N LEU A 63 0.91 -4.61 -0.88
CA LEU A 63 1.58 -3.36 -1.25
C LEU A 63 0.69 -2.53 -2.19
N GLN A 64 0.70 -1.20 -2.04
CA GLN A 64 -0.02 -0.26 -2.89
C GLN A 64 0.71 1.09 -2.97
N ILE A 65 0.26 1.98 -3.85
CA ILE A 65 0.73 3.37 -3.91
C ILE A 65 0.50 4.07 -2.56
N GLY A 66 1.50 4.83 -2.09
CA GLY A 66 1.46 5.55 -0.82
C GLY A 66 1.94 4.72 0.38
N ASP A 67 2.24 3.43 0.21
CA ASP A 67 2.87 2.65 1.26
C ASP A 67 4.33 3.06 1.48
N TRP A 68 4.71 3.19 2.75
CA TRP A 68 6.11 3.20 3.15
C TRP A 68 6.67 1.78 3.10
N VAL A 69 7.86 1.64 2.54
CA VAL A 69 8.54 0.37 2.34
C VAL A 69 10.01 0.47 2.71
N ARG A 70 10.63 -0.67 3.02
CA ARG A 70 12.07 -0.87 3.00
C ARG A 70 12.44 -1.68 1.78
N VAL A 71 13.42 -1.20 1.03
CA VAL A 71 13.96 -1.90 -0.12
C VAL A 71 14.98 -2.92 0.35
N ASN A 72 14.94 -4.11 -0.25
CA ASN A 72 15.83 -5.22 0.02
C ASN A 72 16.39 -5.73 -1.31
N GLY A 73 17.68 -5.52 -1.53
CA GLY A 73 18.41 -6.04 -2.69
C GLY A 73 18.68 -4.99 -3.76
N THR A 74 18.68 -5.41 -5.02
CA THR A 74 19.11 -4.57 -6.15
C THR A 74 17.94 -4.01 -6.95
N CYS A 75 17.88 -2.70 -7.13
CA CYS A 75 16.82 -2.06 -7.93
C CYS A 75 17.42 -1.22 -9.07
N GLU A 76 16.65 -1.07 -10.14
CA GLU A 76 17.04 -0.28 -11.31
C GLU A 76 16.63 1.18 -11.11
N GLN A 77 17.47 2.14 -11.51
CA GLN A 77 17.07 3.54 -11.50
C GLN A 77 16.02 3.80 -12.60
N ALA A 78 14.95 4.53 -12.32
CA ALA A 78 13.89 4.73 -13.34
C ALA A 78 14.33 5.61 -14.54
N VAL A 79 15.49 6.26 -14.45
CA VAL A 79 16.01 7.21 -15.46
C VAL A 79 17.29 6.73 -16.14
N SER A 80 17.87 5.62 -15.70
CA SER A 80 19.06 5.01 -16.29
C SER A 80 19.01 3.49 -16.16
N MET A 81 19.79 2.74 -16.93
CA MET A 81 19.88 1.28 -16.76
C MET A 81 20.85 0.90 -15.63
N ASP A 82 21.12 1.82 -14.72
CA ASP A 82 22.02 1.59 -13.59
C ASP A 82 21.29 0.80 -12.51
N VAL A 83 21.99 -0.16 -11.92
CA VAL A 83 21.47 -1.04 -10.87
C VAL A 83 22.22 -0.74 -9.59
N ASP A 84 21.48 -0.35 -8.55
CA ASP A 84 22.03 -0.07 -7.22
C ASP A 84 21.59 -1.15 -6.22
N THR A 85 22.47 -1.46 -5.27
CA THR A 85 22.12 -2.28 -4.11
C THR A 85 21.62 -1.37 -2.99
N LEU A 86 20.34 -1.52 -2.64
CA LEU A 86 19.60 -0.66 -1.72
C LEU A 86 19.08 -1.53 -0.57
N GLU A 87 19.98 -1.91 0.34
CA GLU A 87 19.64 -2.79 1.45
C GLU A 87 19.16 -2.00 2.66
N ASP A 88 17.93 -2.27 3.08
CA ASP A 88 17.24 -1.63 4.21
C ASP A 88 16.96 -0.13 4.01
N GLU A 89 17.03 0.36 2.77
CA GLU A 89 16.77 1.77 2.46
C GLU A 89 15.25 2.07 2.51
N PRO A 90 14.81 3.07 3.29
CA PRO A 90 13.40 3.42 3.38
C PRO A 90 12.95 4.20 2.14
N GLY A 91 11.74 3.90 1.67
CA GLY A 91 11.14 4.58 0.52
C GLY A 91 9.62 4.61 0.56
N LEU A 92 9.06 5.34 -0.40
CA LEU A 92 7.62 5.51 -0.61
C LEU A 92 7.25 5.02 -2.01
N ILE A 93 6.27 4.12 -2.12
CA ILE A 93 5.69 3.74 -3.41
C ILE A 93 4.90 4.93 -3.93
N VAL A 94 5.24 5.41 -5.13
CA VAL A 94 4.58 6.56 -5.77
C VAL A 94 3.78 6.19 -7.02
N ASP A 95 4.05 5.03 -7.58
CA ASP A 95 3.39 4.51 -8.78
C ASP A 95 3.48 2.98 -8.81
N ASP A 96 2.56 2.35 -9.53
CA ASP A 96 2.56 0.91 -9.77
C ASP A 96 2.52 0.58 -11.27
N TYR A 97 3.11 -0.57 -11.63
CA TYR A 97 3.20 -1.03 -13.00
C TYR A 97 2.37 -2.32 -13.13
N PRO A 98 1.20 -2.28 -13.78
CA PRO A 98 0.31 -3.45 -13.87
C PRO A 98 0.79 -4.51 -14.87
N GLU A 99 1.86 -4.24 -15.63
CA GLU A 99 2.35 -5.11 -16.69
C GLU A 99 3.17 -6.30 -16.16
N LYS A 100 2.94 -7.48 -16.72
CA LYS A 100 3.67 -8.69 -16.31
C LYS A 100 5.08 -8.72 -16.90
N GLY A 101 6.07 -8.97 -16.04
CA GLY A 101 7.45 -9.24 -16.44
C GLY A 101 8.41 -8.06 -16.27
N GLY A 102 7.89 -6.88 -15.93
CA GLY A 102 8.65 -5.69 -15.58
C GLY A 102 8.82 -5.49 -14.07
N PRO A 103 9.24 -4.29 -13.64
CA PRO A 103 9.09 -3.84 -12.26
C PRO A 103 7.61 -3.80 -11.86
N ASP A 104 7.31 -3.93 -10.58
CA ASP A 104 5.95 -3.86 -10.05
C ASP A 104 5.62 -2.44 -9.53
N PHE A 105 6.63 -1.71 -9.03
CA PHE A 105 6.46 -0.43 -8.35
C PHE A 105 7.55 0.56 -8.68
N LYS A 106 7.19 1.84 -8.62
CA LYS A 106 8.12 2.97 -8.58
C LYS A 106 8.23 3.51 -7.17
N VAL A 107 9.45 3.55 -6.64
CA VAL A 107 9.74 3.91 -5.24
C VAL A 107 10.68 5.11 -5.18
N PHE A 108 10.32 6.13 -4.41
CA PHE A 108 11.26 7.18 -4.03
C PHE A 108 11.93 6.82 -2.71
N LEU A 109 13.26 6.72 -2.72
CA LEU A 109 14.03 6.51 -1.49
C LEU A 109 14.21 7.82 -0.72
N GLN A 110 14.26 7.71 0.60
CA GLN A 110 14.47 8.86 1.48
C GLN A 110 15.88 9.44 1.28
N GLY A 111 15.97 10.72 0.96
CA GLY A 111 17.25 11.41 0.76
C GLY A 111 17.80 11.32 -0.66
N GLU A 112 17.21 10.48 -1.51
CA GLU A 112 17.54 10.40 -2.93
C GLU A 112 16.67 11.34 -3.76
N ASN A 113 17.26 11.90 -4.82
CA ASN A 113 16.55 12.79 -5.77
C ASN A 113 15.96 12.03 -6.96
N ARG A 114 16.01 10.69 -6.95
CA ARG A 114 15.63 9.84 -8.07
C ARG A 114 14.74 8.68 -7.62
N PRO A 115 13.76 8.29 -8.45
CA PRO A 115 12.98 7.09 -8.20
C PRO A 115 13.69 5.83 -8.70
N TYR A 116 13.38 4.72 -8.05
CA TYR A 116 13.82 3.38 -8.38
C TYR A 116 12.64 2.51 -8.80
N GLU A 117 12.92 1.55 -9.68
CA GLU A 117 11.96 0.55 -10.12
C GLU A 117 12.21 -0.76 -9.38
N CYS A 118 11.19 -1.20 -8.66
CA CYS A 118 11.28 -2.30 -7.72
C CYS A 118 10.25 -3.37 -8.05
N ARG A 119 10.62 -4.63 -7.82
CA ARG A 119 9.68 -5.75 -7.78
C ARG A 119 9.07 -5.87 -6.39
N ALA A 120 7.86 -6.40 -6.29
CA ALA A 120 7.15 -6.60 -5.02
C ALA A 120 7.98 -7.43 -4.03
N GLY A 121 8.70 -8.45 -4.51
CA GLY A 121 9.57 -9.29 -3.68
C GLY A 121 10.82 -8.59 -3.11
N GLN A 122 11.12 -7.38 -3.59
CA GLN A 122 12.23 -6.55 -3.10
C GLN A 122 11.76 -5.54 -2.06
N LEU A 123 10.46 -5.46 -1.80
CA LEU A 123 9.87 -4.47 -0.92
C LEU A 123 9.29 -5.15 0.31
N THR A 124 9.54 -4.55 1.47
CA THR A 124 8.86 -4.91 2.71
C THR A 124 8.11 -3.70 3.23
N ARG A 125 6.79 -3.81 3.38
CA ARG A 125 5.97 -2.71 3.91
C ARG A 125 6.38 -2.37 5.34
N VAL A 126 6.53 -1.08 5.59
CA VAL A 126 6.73 -0.52 6.93
C VAL A 126 5.38 -0.02 7.42
N ALA A 127 4.75 -0.74 8.35
CA ALA A 127 3.54 -0.25 8.99
C ALA A 127 3.88 0.95 9.88
N ARG A 128 2.97 1.92 10.01
CA ARG A 128 3.23 3.13 10.85
C ARG A 128 3.57 2.80 12.31
N LYS A 129 3.17 1.63 12.81
CA LYS A 129 3.49 1.19 14.17
C LYS A 129 4.99 0.86 14.36
N ASP A 130 5.71 0.62 13.28
CA ASP A 130 7.12 0.23 13.31
C ASP A 130 8.09 1.42 13.12
N GLN A 131 7.56 2.65 13.09
CA GLN A 131 8.34 3.89 12.92
C GLN A 131 8.72 4.59 14.25
N GLN A 132 8.72 3.87 15.39
CA GLN A 132 9.13 4.40 16.70
C GLN A 132 10.58 4.06 17.04
#